data_AF-A0A7X7KIF9-F1
#
_entry.id   AF-A0A7X7KIF9-F1
#
_cell.length_a   1.000
_cell.length_b   1.000
_cell.length_c   1.000
_cell.angle_alpha   90.00
_cell.angle_beta   90.00
_cell.angle_gamma   90.00
#
_symmetry.space_group_name_H-M   'P 1'
#
loop_
_entity.id
_entity.type
_entity.pdbx_description
1 polymer ?
#
loop_
_entity_poly.entity_id
_entity_poly.type
_entity_poly.pdbx_seq_one_letter_code
_entity_poly.pdbx_strand_id
1 'polypeptide(L)'
;VLQNIERGLAQFRDRPVCLIWGMQDWCFTPWFLDRFIEIFPHAEVHRFDDAAHYVVEDAHERIVPLIDEFMGRHPPAESPI
;
A
#
# COMPACT_ATOMS: atom_id res chain seq x y z
N VAL A 1 -22.60 6.34 -5.12
CA VAL A 1 -21.94 5.72 -3.94
C VAL A 1 -20.43 5.57 -4.16
N LEU A 2 -19.97 4.81 -5.16
CA LEU A 2 -18.52 4.57 -5.41
C LEU A 2 -17.66 5.84 -5.53
N GLN A 3 -18.10 6.83 -6.30
CA GLN A 3 -17.40 8.12 -6.43
C GLN A 3 -17.26 8.88 -5.10
N ASN A 4 -18.20 8.73 -4.17
CA ASN A 4 -18.09 9.37 -2.85
C ASN A 4 -17.05 8.67 -1.98
N ILE A 5 -16.92 7.35 -2.11
CA ILE A 5 -15.88 6.56 -1.43
C ILE A 5 -14.50 6.97 -1.95
N GLU A 6 -14.33 7.04 -3.27
CA GLU A 6 -13.07 7.45 -3.91
C GLU A 6 -12.66 8.87 -3.48
N ARG A 7 -13.56 9.86 -3.53
CA ARG A 7 -13.26 11.22 -3.03
C ARG A 7 -12.87 11.22 -1.54
N GLY A 8 -13.43 10.29 -0.76
CA GLY A 8 -13.12 10.15 0.65
C GLY A 8 -11.66 9.77 0.90
N LEU A 9 -10.94 9.18 -0.05
CA LEU A 9 -9.54 8.77 0.13
C LEU A 9 -8.61 9.96 0.42
N ALA A 10 -8.92 11.15 -0.11
CA ALA A 10 -8.12 12.35 0.08
C ALA A 10 -7.98 12.75 1.57
N GLN A 11 -8.91 12.34 2.44
CA GLN A 11 -8.85 12.63 3.88
C GLN A 11 -7.70 11.89 4.60
N PHE A 12 -7.12 10.87 3.97
CA PHE A 12 -6.03 10.07 4.54
C PHE A 12 -4.64 10.47 4.00
N ARG A 13 -4.53 11.55 3.22
CA ARG A 13 -3.26 11.98 2.59
C ARG A 13 -2.13 12.25 3.57
N ASP A 14 -2.46 12.68 4.79
CA ASP A 14 -1.49 12.99 5.84
C ASP A 14 -1.15 11.78 6.73
N ARG A 15 -1.71 10.59 6.42
CA ARG A 15 -1.38 9.36 7.12
C ARG A 15 -0.17 8.69 6.43
N PRO A 16 0.72 8.04 7.19
CA PRO A 16 1.71 7.15 6.61
C PRO A 16 1.00 6.03 5.81
N VAL A 17 1.47 5.78 4.59
CA VAL A 17 0.94 4.74 3.71
C VAL A 17 2.11 3.91 3.18
N CYS A 18 1.98 2.58 3.21
CA CYS A 18 2.88 1.64 2.56
C CYS A 18 2.08 0.85 1.52
N LEU A 19 2.53 0.88 0.26
CA LEU A 19 1.95 0.17 -0.87
C LEU A 19 2.89 -0.96 -1.30
N ILE A 20 2.46 -2.20 -1.10
CA ILE A 20 3.14 -3.42 -1.55
C ILE A 20 2.42 -3.93 -2.79
N TRP A 21 3.13 -4.05 -3.92
CA TRP A 21 2.49 -4.33 -5.21
C TRP A 21 3.18 -5.42 -6.02
N GLY A 22 2.43 -6.46 -6.40
CA GLY A 22 2.87 -7.47 -7.36
C GLY A 22 2.66 -6.97 -8.78
N MET A 23 3.74 -6.80 -9.55
CA MET A 23 3.67 -6.16 -10.87
C MET A 23 3.10 -7.09 -11.96
N GLN A 24 2.96 -8.38 -11.67
CA GLN A 24 2.33 -9.37 -12.56
C GLN A 24 0.84 -9.58 -12.24
N ASP A 25 0.23 -8.75 -11.38
CA ASP A 25 -1.19 -8.82 -11.07
C ASP A 25 -2.05 -8.49 -12.31
N TRP A 26 -2.99 -9.40 -12.62
CA TRP A 26 -3.90 -9.30 -13.76
C TRP A 26 -5.15 -8.46 -13.47
N CYS A 27 -5.52 -8.30 -12.19
CA CYS A 27 -6.68 -7.56 -11.72
C CYS A 27 -6.27 -6.15 -11.27
N PHE A 28 -5.32 -6.04 -10.34
CA PHE A 28 -4.77 -4.77 -9.85
C PHE A 28 -3.45 -4.46 -10.58
N THR A 29 -3.57 -4.15 -11.85
CA THR A 29 -2.42 -3.84 -12.72
C THR A 29 -1.65 -2.59 -12.26
N PRO A 30 -0.43 -2.34 -12.78
CA PRO A 30 0.35 -1.14 -12.46
C PRO A 30 -0.39 0.19 -12.67
N TRP A 31 -1.39 0.23 -13.57
CA TRP A 31 -2.25 1.39 -13.75
C TRP A 31 -2.96 1.81 -12.45
N PHE A 32 -3.41 0.85 -11.63
CA PHE A 32 -4.04 1.15 -10.35
C PHE A 32 -3.02 1.69 -9.35
N LEU A 33 -1.82 1.11 -9.31
CA LEU A 33 -0.74 1.60 -8.45
C LEU A 33 -0.43 3.07 -8.74
N ASP A 34 -0.30 3.44 -10.01
CA ASP A 34 -0.04 4.83 -10.41
C ASP A 34 -1.13 5.79 -9.91
N ARG A 35 -2.41 5.35 -9.95
CA ARG A 35 -3.53 6.11 -9.39
C ARG A 35 -3.45 6.23 -7.87
N PHE A 36 -3.05 5.17 -7.16
CA PHE A 36 -2.83 5.24 -5.72
C PHE A 36 -1.68 6.20 -5.36
N ILE A 37 -0.62 6.26 -6.16
CA ILE A 37 0.49 7.20 -5.97
C ILE A 37 0.04 8.65 -6.16
N GLU A 38 -0.83 8.93 -7.14
CA GLU A 38 -1.43 10.26 -7.32
C GLU A 38 -2.31 10.67 -6.12
N ILE A 39 -3.00 9.71 -5.50
CA ILE A 39 -3.85 9.96 -4.34
C ILE A 39 -3.00 10.14 -3.07
N PHE A 40 -1.96 9.32 -2.90
CA PHE A 40 -1.06 9.25 -1.75
C PHE A 40 0.40 9.55 -2.17
N PRO A 41 0.73 10.82 -2.48
CA PRO A 41 2.05 11.18 -3.03
C PRO A 41 3.23 10.95 -2.07
N HIS A 42 2.96 10.69 -0.79
CA HIS A 42 3.96 10.40 0.24
C HIS A 42 4.02 8.93 0.64
N ALA A 43 3.30 8.04 -0.08
CA ALA A 43 3.34 6.62 0.20
C ALA A 43 4.74 6.02 -0.04
N GLU A 44 5.14 5.11 0.83
CA GLU A 44 6.27 4.21 0.58
C GLU A 44 5.78 3.13 -0.40
N VAL A 45 6.44 2.97 -1.54
CA VAL A 45 5.97 2.07 -2.61
C VAL A 45 7.01 1.01 -2.90
N HIS A 46 6.63 -0.25 -2.71
CA HIS A 46 7.46 -1.41 -3.01
C HIS A 46 6.83 -2.22 -4.15
N ARG A 47 7.59 -2.33 -5.24
CA ARG A 47 7.18 -3.07 -6.45
C ARG A 47 7.92 -4.40 -6.49
N PHE A 48 7.17 -5.46 -6.70
CA PHE A 48 7.67 -6.82 -6.81
C PHE A 48 7.44 -7.32 -8.23
N ASP A 49 8.49 -7.23 -9.06
CA ASP A 49 8.43 -7.59 -10.49
C ASP A 49 8.18 -9.09 -10.73
N ASP A 50 8.46 -9.91 -9.73
CA ASP A 50 8.34 -11.37 -9.72
C ASP A 50 7.10 -11.90 -8.99
N ALA A 51 6.21 -11.01 -8.51
CA ALA A 51 4.99 -11.37 -7.80
C ALA A 51 3.72 -10.96 -8.58
N ALA A 52 2.65 -11.75 -8.41
CA ALA A 52 1.37 -11.52 -9.05
C ALA A 52 0.32 -11.05 -8.01
N HIS A 53 -0.93 -11.52 -8.15
CA HIS A 53 -2.04 -11.08 -7.31
C HIS A 53 -1.89 -11.47 -5.84
N TYR A 54 -1.32 -12.64 -5.55
CA TYR A 54 -1.06 -13.10 -4.18
C TYR A 54 0.33 -12.66 -3.73
N VAL A 55 0.61 -11.36 -3.81
CA VAL A 55 1.94 -10.77 -3.54
C VAL A 55 2.52 -11.15 -2.19
N VAL A 56 1.67 -11.33 -1.17
CA VAL A 56 2.11 -11.79 0.16
C VAL A 56 2.61 -13.23 0.11
N GLU A 57 1.94 -14.13 -0.61
CA GLU A 57 2.41 -15.52 -0.75
C GLU A 57 3.73 -15.58 -1.55
N ASP A 58 3.79 -14.81 -2.65
CA ASP A 58 4.94 -14.78 -3.57
C ASP A 58 6.19 -14.13 -2.93
N ALA A 59 6.03 -13.19 -2.00
CA ALA A 59 7.13 -12.35 -1.52
C ALA A 59 7.14 -12.07 0.00
N HIS A 60 6.47 -12.89 0.82
CA HIS A 60 6.38 -12.68 2.28
C HIS A 60 7.74 -12.42 2.94
N GLU A 61 8.78 -13.19 2.60
CA GLU A 61 10.13 -13.05 3.19
C GLU A 61 10.72 -11.64 2.99
N ARG A 62 10.35 -10.97 1.89
CA ARG A 62 10.75 -9.60 1.58
C ARG A 62 9.77 -8.57 2.15
N ILE A 63 8.48 -8.91 2.27
CA ILE A 63 7.43 -7.99 2.74
C ILE A 63 7.47 -7.80 4.26
N VAL A 64 7.60 -8.89 5.02
CA VAL A 64 7.61 -8.85 6.49
C VAL A 64 8.61 -7.81 7.03
N PRO A 65 9.91 -7.81 6.64
CA PRO A 65 10.85 -6.82 7.16
C PRO A 65 10.49 -5.37 6.77
N LEU A 66 9.90 -5.15 5.59
CA LEU A 66 9.44 -3.82 5.16
C LEU A 66 8.30 -3.30 6.04
N ILE A 67 7.36 -4.19 6.40
CA ILE A 67 6.25 -3.84 7.28
C ILE A 67 6.75 -3.57 8.70
N ASP A 68 7.65 -4.38 9.24
CA ASP A 68 8.24 -4.15 10.57
C ASP A 68 8.96 -2.80 10.63
N GLU A 69 9.75 -2.49 9.60
CA GLU A 69 10.45 -1.21 9.48
C GLU A 69 9.48 -0.02 9.36
N PHE A 70 8.46 -0.14 8.51
CA PHE A 70 7.43 0.88 8.34
C PHE A 70 6.68 1.15 9.65
N MET A 71 6.25 0.11 10.35
CA MET A 71 5.54 0.22 11.63
C MET A 71 6.45 0.77 12.74
N GLY A 72 7.75 0.47 12.72
CA GLY A 72 8.73 1.05 13.63
C GLY A 72 8.89 2.56 13.44
N ARG A 73 8.87 3.05 12.20
CA ARG A 73 8.88 4.50 11.88
C ARG A 73 7.54 5.19 12.16
N HIS A 74 6.44 4.45 12.00
CA HIS A 74 5.08 4.96 12.09
C HIS A 74 4.27 4.16 13.11
N PRO A 75 4.61 4.23 14.41
CA PRO A 75 3.89 3.49 15.43
C PRO A 75 2.41 3.90 15.41
N PRO A 76 1.47 2.95 15.52
CA PRO A 76 0.06 3.28 15.59
C PRO A 76 -0.19 4.17 16.80
N ALA A 77 -1.13 5.09 16.69
CA ALA A 77 -1.60 5.84 17.84
C ALA A 77 -2.02 4.86 18.94
N GLU A 78 -1.63 5.11 20.18
CA GLU A 78 -1.96 4.25 21.31
C GLU A 78 -3.47 3.97 21.30
N SER A 79 -3.82 2.69 21.23
CA SER A 79 -5.21 2.28 21.34
C SER A 79 -5.63 2.54 22.79
N PRO A 80 -6.67 3.35 23.05
CA PRO A 80 -7.22 3.45 24.39
C PRO A 80 -7.90 2.11 24.67
N ILE A 81 -7.20 1.24 25.40
CA ILE A 81 -7.78 0.01 25.96
C ILE A 81 -8.80 0.43 27.03
#